data_AF-A0A9P1IP32-F1
#
_entry.id   AF-A0A9P1IP32-F1
#
_cell.length_a   1.000
_cell.length_b   1.000
_cell.length_c   1.000
_cell.angle_alpha   90.00
_cell.angle_beta   90.00
_cell.angle_gamma   90.00
#
_symmetry.space_group_name_H-M   'P 1'
#
loop_
_entity.id
_entity.type
_entity.pdbx_description
1 polymer ?
#
loop_
_entity_poly.entity_id
_entity_poly.type
_entity_poly.pdbx_seq_one_letter_code
_entity_poly.pdbx_strand_id
1 'polypeptide(L)'
;MAILDELEAYPSLYDRQQIEIQKCSDSSIVLAWIYLLKKWKSDLLETSSEMMENYSSLGEHGRPYVDRYVRAIEMLEDDLGSNIYREILGDSEDLDNFLAQKKANFDLKTSK
;
A
#
# COMPACT_ATOMS: atom_id res chain seq x y z
N MET A 1 3.30 -5.89 16.84
CA MET A 1 2.82 -6.39 15.54
C MET A 1 1.47 -5.79 15.16
N ALA A 2 0.43 -5.88 16.00
CA ALA A 2 -0.90 -5.31 15.69
C ALA A 2 -0.93 -3.85 15.21
N ILE A 3 -0.08 -2.97 15.78
CA ILE A 3 0.02 -1.56 15.35
C ILE A 3 0.51 -1.45 13.90
N LEU A 4 1.50 -2.27 13.51
CA LEU A 4 1.99 -2.31 12.14
C LEU A 4 0.97 -2.95 11.20
N ASP A 5 0.23 -3.97 11.67
CA ASP A 5 -0.84 -4.58 10.87
C ASP A 5 -1.94 -3.55 10.52
N GLU A 6 -2.32 -2.69 11.46
CA GLU A 6 -3.23 -1.59 11.20
C GLU A 6 -2.61 -0.53 10.26
N LEU A 7 -1.32 -0.24 10.40
CA LEU A 7 -0.57 0.70 9.55
C LEU A 7 -0.40 0.21 8.11
N GLU A 8 -0.33 -1.10 7.90
CA GLU A 8 -0.18 -1.71 6.57
C GLU A 8 -1.52 -2.21 6.02
N ALA A 9 -2.63 -1.94 6.71
CA ALA A 9 -3.96 -2.42 6.34
C ALA A 9 -4.00 -3.94 6.09
N TYR A 10 -3.23 -4.70 6.88
CA TYR A 10 -3.22 -6.16 6.87
C TYR A 10 -4.56 -6.71 7.39
N PRO A 11 -5.11 -7.79 6.80
CA PRO A 11 -4.66 -8.52 5.61
C PRO A 11 -5.32 -8.05 4.30
N SER A 12 -5.90 -6.85 4.30
CA SER A 12 -6.73 -6.35 3.20
C SER A 12 -5.90 -5.86 2.00
N LEU A 13 -4.82 -5.10 2.24
CA LEU A 13 -3.97 -4.55 1.18
C LEU A 13 -2.65 -5.31 1.09
N TYR A 14 -1.90 -5.32 2.20
CA TYR A 14 -0.67 -6.09 2.31
C TYR A 14 -0.94 -7.41 3.05
N ASP A 15 -0.26 -8.46 2.61
CA ASP A 15 -0.09 -9.70 3.34
C ASP A 15 1.26 -9.70 4.05
N ARG A 16 1.42 -10.54 5.08
CA ARG A 16 2.62 -10.58 5.90
C ARG A 16 3.28 -11.95 5.84
N GLN A 17 4.59 -11.98 5.58
CA GLN A 17 5.37 -13.23 5.53
C GLN A 17 6.74 -13.08 6.20
N GLN A 18 7.33 -14.20 6.62
CA GLN A 18 8.69 -14.23 7.13
C GLN A 18 9.68 -14.51 6.00
N ILE A 19 10.75 -13.72 5.93
CA ILE A 19 11.87 -13.94 5.04
C ILE A 19 13.19 -13.94 5.81
N GLU A 20 14.17 -14.62 5.24
CA GLU A 20 15.56 -14.53 5.69
C GLU A 20 16.20 -13.26 5.12
N ILE A 21 16.84 -12.48 5.99
CA ILE A 21 17.55 -11.25 5.65
C ILE A 21 18.99 -11.37 6.15
N GLN A 22 19.94 -11.00 5.31
CA GLN A 22 21.34 -10.86 5.68
C GLN A 22 21.60 -9.46 6.26
N LYS A 23 22.15 -9.39 7.47
CA LYS A 23 22.56 -8.11 8.05
C LYS A 23 23.81 -7.57 7.38
N CYS A 24 23.79 -6.30 7.03
CA CYS A 24 24.97 -5.62 6.48
C CYS A 24 26.14 -5.51 7.48
N SER A 25 25.87 -5.54 8.80
CA SER A 25 26.90 -5.32 9.82
C SER A 25 27.85 -6.51 10.03
N ASP A 26 27.31 -7.72 9.98
CA ASP A 26 28.03 -8.94 10.38
C ASP A 26 27.75 -10.14 9.46
N SER A 27 27.03 -9.92 8.35
CA SER A 27 26.62 -10.97 7.40
C SER A 27 25.79 -12.10 8.02
N SER A 28 25.27 -11.93 9.24
CA SER A 28 24.40 -12.92 9.87
C SER A 28 23.03 -12.94 9.21
N ILE A 29 22.42 -14.13 9.16
CA ILE A 29 21.06 -14.32 8.64
C ILE A 29 20.08 -14.22 9.81
N VAL A 30 19.01 -13.45 9.62
CA VAL A 30 17.89 -13.35 10.57
C VAL A 30 16.56 -13.46 9.86
N LEU A 31 15.56 -14.00 10.56
CA LEU A 31 14.18 -14.00 10.08
C LEU A 31 13.49 -12.68 10.44
N ALA A 32 12.87 -12.06 9.45
CA ALA A 32 12.11 -10.82 9.62
C ALA A 32 10.74 -10.92 8.96
N TRP A 33 9.76 -10.24 9.55
CA TRP A 33 8.44 -10.08 8.96
C TRP A 33 8.45 -8.94 7.95
N ILE A 34 7.98 -9.22 6.74
CA ILE A 34 7.78 -8.22 5.68
C ILE A 34 6.32 -8.16 5.27
N TYR A 35 5.91 -7.00 4.77
CA TYR A 35 4.58 -6.77 4.20
C TYR A 35 4.70 -6.70 2.68
N LEU A 36 4.03 -7.60 1.98
CA LEU A 36 3.98 -7.61 0.52
C LEU A 36 2.58 -7.36 0.04
N LEU A 37 2.46 -6.60 -1.04
CA LEU A 37 1.19 -6.34 -1.66
C LEU A 37 0.55 -7.68 -2.09
N LYS A 38 -0.74 -7.89 -1.82
CA LYS A 38 -1.37 -9.20 -2.01
C LYS A 38 -1.79 -9.49 -3.45
N LYS A 39 -2.22 -8.45 -4.16
CA LYS A 39 -2.67 -8.48 -5.55
C LYS A 39 -2.18 -7.22 -6.21
N TRP A 40 -1.85 -7.28 -7.50
CA TRP A 40 -1.53 -6.11 -8.30
C TRP A 40 -1.82 -6.39 -9.77
N LYS A 41 -1.96 -5.34 -10.58
CA LYS A 41 -2.09 -5.48 -12.03
C LYS A 41 -0.83 -6.10 -12.61
N SER A 42 -0.97 -6.98 -13.59
CA SER A 42 0.17 -7.66 -14.22
C SER A 42 1.16 -6.70 -14.88
N ASP A 43 0.68 -5.56 -15.38
CA ASP A 43 1.46 -4.49 -16.00
C ASP A 43 2.03 -3.49 -14.99
N LEU A 44 1.79 -3.65 -13.68
CA LEU A 44 2.23 -2.69 -12.67
C LEU A 44 3.75 -2.50 -12.72
N LEU A 45 4.52 -3.59 -12.79
CA LEU A 45 5.98 -3.51 -12.81
C LEU A 45 6.52 -2.86 -14.09
N GLU A 46 5.80 -2.96 -15.20
CA GLU A 46 6.18 -2.33 -16.47
C GLU A 46 5.82 -0.83 -16.49
N THR A 47 4.77 -0.44 -15.77
CA THR A 47 4.18 0.90 -15.84
C THR A 47 4.56 1.83 -14.67
N SER A 48 4.88 1.29 -13.50
CA SER A 48 4.92 2.08 -12.25
C SER A 48 6.29 2.67 -11.90
N SER A 49 7.41 1.98 -12.14
CA SER A 49 8.77 2.54 -12.02
C SER A 49 9.85 1.51 -12.39
N GLU A 50 11.10 1.96 -12.46
CA GLU A 50 12.27 1.08 -12.51
C GLU A 50 12.39 0.26 -11.20
N MET A 51 12.97 -0.94 -11.29
CA MET A 51 13.21 -1.77 -10.11
C MET A 51 14.23 -1.08 -9.19
N MET A 52 13.84 -0.81 -7.94
CA MET A 52 14.66 -0.09 -6.98
C MET A 52 15.40 -1.04 -6.05
N GLU A 53 16.71 -0.86 -5.89
CA GLU A 53 17.48 -1.55 -4.85
C GLU A 53 17.22 -0.95 -3.45
N ASN A 54 16.97 0.36 -3.39
CA ASN A 54 16.74 1.10 -2.15
C ASN A 54 15.67 2.18 -2.37
N TYR A 55 14.70 2.27 -1.46
CA TYR A 55 13.66 3.29 -1.51
C TYR A 55 14.03 4.54 -0.69
N SER A 56 13.77 5.73 -1.25
CA SER A 56 13.86 7.02 -0.57
C SER A 56 12.70 7.91 -1.00
N SER A 57 11.91 8.43 -0.06
CA SER A 57 10.77 9.31 -0.39
C SER A 57 11.19 10.50 -1.27
N LEU A 58 12.33 11.12 -0.96
CA LEU A 58 12.88 12.25 -1.73
C LEU A 58 13.94 11.80 -2.75
N GLY A 59 13.82 10.56 -3.24
CA GLY A 59 14.73 9.99 -4.22
C GLY A 59 14.57 10.58 -5.63
N GLU A 60 15.48 10.20 -6.52
CA GLU A 60 15.56 10.72 -7.90
C GLU A 60 14.34 10.39 -8.76
N HIS A 61 13.51 9.43 -8.35
CA HIS A 61 12.26 9.07 -9.03
C HIS A 61 11.18 10.17 -8.96
N GLY A 62 11.35 11.21 -8.13
CA GLY A 62 10.44 12.36 -8.08
C GLY A 62 9.04 12.05 -7.57
N ARG A 63 8.87 10.95 -6.82
CA ARG A 63 7.58 10.47 -6.28
C ARG A 63 7.62 10.47 -4.74
N PRO A 64 7.39 11.62 -4.08
CA PRO A 64 7.41 11.70 -2.63
C PRO A 64 6.30 10.85 -2.00
N TYR A 65 6.59 10.31 -0.82
CA TYR A 65 5.59 9.62 -0.01
C TYR A 65 4.44 10.58 0.33
N VAL A 66 3.22 10.16 0.01
CA VAL A 66 1.99 10.88 0.37
C VAL A 66 1.44 10.30 1.67
N ASP A 67 1.19 11.19 2.63
CA ASP A 67 0.66 10.86 3.94
C ASP A 67 -0.66 10.09 3.86
N ARG A 68 -0.82 9.15 4.79
CA ARG A 68 -1.96 8.23 4.84
C ARG A 68 -3.32 8.94 4.85
N TYR A 69 -3.44 10.07 5.55
CA TYR A 69 -4.69 10.83 5.61
C TYR A 69 -5.06 11.44 4.25
N VAL A 70 -4.07 12.02 3.56
CA VAL A 70 -4.25 12.57 2.21
C VAL A 70 -4.63 11.46 1.24
N ARG A 71 -3.93 10.33 1.31
CA ARG A 71 -4.27 9.13 0.53
C ARG A 71 -5.68 8.64 0.81
N ALA A 72 -6.11 8.60 2.09
CA ALA A 72 -7.44 8.15 2.47
C ALA A 72 -8.54 9.10 1.97
N ILE A 73 -8.28 10.41 1.91
CA ILE A 73 -9.18 11.37 1.29
C ILE A 73 -9.29 11.10 -0.21
N GLU A 74 -8.14 11.01 -0.90
CA GLU A 74 -8.08 10.70 -2.35
C GLU A 74 -8.77 9.36 -2.67
N MET A 75 -8.72 8.37 -1.77
CA MET A 75 -9.42 7.09 -1.93
C MET A 75 -10.95 7.21 -1.93
N LEU A 76 -11.50 8.16 -1.16
CA LEU A 76 -12.94 8.23 -0.83
C LEU A 76 -13.67 9.31 -1.64
N GLU A 77 -12.96 10.37 -2.02
CA GLU A 77 -13.50 11.57 -2.65
C GLU A 77 -13.34 11.61 -4.17
N ASP A 78 -12.78 10.58 -4.79
CA ASP A 78 -12.37 10.63 -6.21
C ASP A 78 -13.55 10.83 -7.20
N ASP A 79 -13.72 12.09 -7.63
CA ASP A 79 -14.55 12.55 -8.76
C ASP A 79 -13.74 12.52 -10.09
N LEU A 80 -12.45 12.15 -10.06
CA LEU A 80 -11.50 12.29 -11.18
C LEU A 80 -10.78 10.99 -11.60
N GLY A 81 -11.19 9.84 -11.07
CA GLY A 81 -10.84 8.50 -11.58
C GLY A 81 -9.37 8.06 -11.42
N SER A 82 -8.56 8.74 -10.62
CA SER A 82 -7.13 8.45 -10.42
C SER A 82 -6.83 7.90 -9.02
N ASN A 83 -7.62 6.93 -8.56
CA ASN A 83 -7.38 6.26 -7.29
C ASN A 83 -6.15 5.34 -7.41
N ILE A 84 -5.11 5.58 -6.58
CA ILE A 84 -3.89 4.76 -6.49
C ILE A 84 -4.19 3.26 -6.30
N TYR A 85 -5.31 2.89 -5.68
CA TYR A 85 -5.70 1.50 -5.54
C TYR A 85 -6.20 0.90 -6.85
N ARG A 86 -6.87 1.67 -7.73
CA ARG A 86 -7.22 1.22 -9.07
C ARG A 86 -5.97 1.07 -9.94
N GLU A 87 -5.00 1.96 -9.79
CA GLU A 87 -3.70 1.82 -10.48
C GLU A 87 -2.95 0.57 -10.04
N ILE A 88 -2.92 0.30 -8.74
CA ILE A 88 -2.17 -0.82 -8.17
C ILE A 88 -2.91 -2.15 -8.36
N LEU A 89 -4.20 -2.22 -8.02
CA LEU A 89 -4.99 -3.45 -7.96
C LEU A 89 -5.78 -3.72 -9.24
N GLY A 90 -5.99 -2.70 -10.09
CA GLY A 90 -6.86 -2.77 -11.26
C GLY A 90 -8.33 -2.56 -10.92
N ASP A 91 -9.15 -2.52 -11.97
CA ASP A 91 -10.60 -2.47 -11.83
C ASP A 91 -11.12 -3.86 -11.43
N SER A 92 -11.79 -3.93 -10.29
CA SER A 92 -12.40 -5.16 -9.77
C SER A 92 -13.61 -4.83 -8.91
N GLU A 93 -14.67 -5.62 -9.06
CA GLU A 93 -15.88 -5.52 -8.23
C GLU A 93 -15.56 -5.68 -6.72
N ASP A 94 -14.53 -6.46 -6.39
CA ASP A 94 -14.02 -6.59 -5.01
C ASP A 94 -13.47 -5.25 -4.48
N LEU A 95 -12.79 -4.48 -5.33
CA LEU A 95 -12.20 -3.20 -4.96
C LEU A 95 -13.29 -2.15 -4.75
N ASP A 96 -14.28 -2.08 -5.65
CA ASP A 96 -15.40 -1.14 -5.51
C ASP A 96 -16.19 -1.41 -4.22
N ASN A 97 -16.42 -2.69 -3.89
CA ASN A 97 -17.05 -3.09 -2.64
C ASN A 97 -16.19 -2.70 -1.41
N PHE A 98 -14.88 -2.89 -1.47
CA PHE A 98 -13.95 -2.48 -0.40
C PHE A 98 -13.95 -0.95 -0.21
N LEU A 99 -13.89 -0.18 -1.28
CA LEU A 99 -13.90 1.29 -1.25
C LEU A 99 -15.23 1.80 -0.71
N ALA A 100 -16.37 1.22 -1.14
CA ALA A 100 -17.69 1.57 -0.64
C ALA A 100 -17.83 1.31 0.88
N GLN A 101 -17.34 0.16 1.36
CA GLN A 101 -17.31 -0.13 2.81
C GLN A 101 -16.42 0.85 3.58
N LYS A 102 -15.26 1.22 3.03
CA LYS A 102 -14.37 2.21 3.64
C LYS A 102 -15.02 3.59 3.71
N LYS A 103 -15.72 4.02 2.65
CA LYS A 103 -16.44 5.29 2.60
C LYS A 103 -17.55 5.36 3.65
N ALA A 104 -18.41 4.34 3.69
CA ALA A 104 -19.48 4.27 4.68
C ALA A 104 -18.95 4.34 6.13
N ASN A 105 -17.85 3.66 6.42
CA ASN A 105 -17.21 3.70 7.74
C ASN A 105 -16.57 5.06 8.07
N PHE A 106 -16.06 5.77 7.06
CA PHE A 106 -15.51 7.11 7.24
C PHE A 106 -16.62 8.12 7.53
N ASP A 107 -17.71 8.11 6.74
CA ASP A 107 -18.87 8.98 6.92
C ASP A 107 -19.52 8.79 8.30
N LEU A 108 -19.58 7.55 8.80
CA LEU A 108 -20.05 7.25 10.16
C LEU A 108 -19.15 7.84 11.26
N LYS A 109 -17.85 8.00 11.01
CA LYS A 109 -16.89 8.56 11.99
C LYS A 109 -16.87 10.08 11.97
N THR A 110 -17.17 10.72 10.84
CA THR A 110 -17.20 12.17 10.68
C THR A 110 -18.56 12.79 11.02
N SER A 111 -19.62 11.98 11.12
CA SER A 111 -20.97 12.42 11.54
C SER A 111 -21.17 12.54 13.07
N LYS A 112 -20.08 12.54 13.87
CA LYS A 112 -20.08 12.78 15.32
C LYS A 112 -19.17 13.94 15.67
#